data_AF-M4BP26-F1
#
_entry.id   AF-M4BP26-F1
#
_cell.length_a   1.000
_cell.length_b   1.000
_cell.length_c   1.000
_cell.angle_alpha   90.00
_cell.angle_beta   90.00
_cell.angle_gamma   90.00
#
_symmetry.space_group_name_H-M   'P 1'
#
loop_
_entity.id
_entity.type
_entity.pdbx_description
1 polymer ?
#
loop_
_entity_poly.entity_id
_entity_poly.type
_entity_poly.pdbx_seq_one_letter_code
_entity_poly.pdbx_strand_id
1 'polypeptide(L)'
;MTFSRFEEVVLLDADTLFFESPTLLWDTDKYEGTGTLFFYDRFVSDKKHLGKHLYRRKGKVRKIHDFMSRFDVSPFEPLGYIQRPNAASTNKVPVKFKFSPSEHLLTSHSWNYRSGHEVDSSLLLWNKKQQPRATAILGASAAHNRIDRPPSYGDKELFITATELAEAQYAFSDYEVGGAGRKFRDFGPGK
;
A
#
# COMPACT_ATOMS: atom_id res chain seq x y z
N MET A 1 -1.53 -4.40 -15.35
CA MET A 1 -0.15 -4.00 -14.98
C MET A 1 0.86 -5.12 -15.26
N THR A 2 0.79 -6.28 -14.61
CA THR A 2 1.75 -7.39 -14.78
C THR A 2 1.84 -7.96 -16.20
N PHE A 3 0.76 -7.88 -16.99
CA PHE A 3 0.73 -8.33 -18.38
C PHE A 3 1.23 -7.30 -19.41
N SER A 4 1.55 -6.07 -18.98
CA SER A 4 2.08 -5.03 -19.86
C SER A 4 3.58 -5.26 -20.13
N ARG A 5 4.06 -4.87 -21.32
CA ARG A 5 5.49 -4.86 -21.67
C ARG A 5 6.25 -3.60 -21.21
N PHE A 6 5.54 -2.51 -20.92
CA PHE A 6 6.18 -1.24 -20.48
C PHE A 6 6.89 -1.42 -19.15
N GLU A 7 8.10 -0.88 -18.96
CA GLU A 7 8.82 -0.95 -17.69
C GLU A 7 8.18 -0.05 -16.63
N GLU A 8 7.82 1.15 -17.05
CA GLU A 8 7.22 2.21 -16.25
C GLU A 8 5.76 2.37 -16.64
N VAL A 9 4.87 2.36 -15.66
CA VAL A 9 3.42 2.53 -15.86
C VAL A 9 2.81 3.55 -14.91
N VAL A 10 1.95 4.41 -15.44
CA VAL A 10 0.98 5.16 -14.64
C VAL A 10 -0.33 4.37 -14.64
N LEU A 11 -0.86 4.10 -13.46
CA LEU A 11 -2.16 3.49 -13.24
C LEU A 11 -3.13 4.60 -12.85
N LEU A 12 -4.25 4.65 -13.57
CA LEU A 12 -5.28 5.67 -13.45
C LEU A 12 -6.64 5.00 -13.28
N ASP A 13 -7.43 5.48 -12.33
CA ASP A 13 -8.86 5.14 -12.31
C ASP A 13 -9.58 5.82 -13.48
N ALA A 14 -10.62 5.16 -14.00
CA ALA A 14 -11.34 5.61 -15.18
C ALA A 14 -12.05 6.97 -15.02
N ASP A 15 -12.29 7.39 -13.79
CA ASP A 15 -12.90 8.67 -13.40
C ASP A 15 -11.87 9.72 -12.92
N THR A 16 -10.59 9.53 -13.26
CA THR A 16 -9.52 10.50 -12.97
C THR A 16 -9.44 11.57 -14.06
N LEU A 17 -9.34 12.83 -13.63
CA LEU A 17 -9.15 13.99 -14.50
C LEU A 17 -7.86 14.71 -14.15
N PHE A 18 -7.09 15.07 -15.18
CA PHE A 18 -5.88 15.86 -15.06
C PHE A 18 -6.11 17.29 -15.53
N PHE A 19 -5.67 18.25 -14.71
CA PHE A 19 -5.64 19.68 -15.08
C PHE A 19 -4.27 20.10 -15.60
N GLU A 20 -3.24 19.29 -15.34
CA GLU A 20 -1.85 19.47 -15.76
C GLU A 20 -1.30 18.14 -16.28
N SER A 21 -0.24 18.16 -17.08
CA SER A 21 0.35 16.92 -17.61
C SER A 21 0.83 16.00 -16.48
N PRO A 22 0.36 14.73 -16.40
CA PRO A 22 0.83 13.78 -15.38
C PRO A 22 2.27 13.32 -15.61
N THR A 23 2.88 13.64 -16.76
CA THR A 23 4.26 13.23 -17.07
C THR A 23 5.28 13.83 -16.10
N LEU A 24 4.98 14.98 -15.50
CA LEU A 24 5.85 15.64 -14.51
C LEU A 24 6.08 14.79 -13.26
N LEU A 25 5.22 13.79 -13.01
CA LEU A 25 5.34 12.91 -11.86
C LEU A 25 6.50 11.91 -11.99
N TRP A 26 6.90 11.59 -13.23
CA TRP A 26 8.07 10.76 -13.51
C TRP A 26 9.38 11.44 -13.08
N ASP A 27 9.43 12.77 -13.15
CA ASP A 27 10.62 13.55 -12.87
C ASP A 27 10.74 13.94 -11.38
N THR A 28 9.95 13.32 -10.49
CA THR A 28 10.02 13.59 -9.05
C THR A 28 11.10 12.75 -8.39
N ASP A 29 11.91 13.36 -7.51
CA ASP A 29 12.96 12.66 -6.75
C ASP A 29 12.46 11.38 -6.05
N LYS A 30 11.21 11.44 -5.56
CA LYS A 30 10.52 10.33 -4.91
C LYS A 30 10.25 9.16 -5.86
N TYR A 31 9.77 9.46 -7.06
CA TYR A 31 9.57 8.43 -8.06
C TYR A 31 10.91 7.90 -8.57
N GLU A 32 11.86 8.76 -8.95
CA GLU A 32 13.16 8.33 -9.47
C GLU A 32 13.92 7.46 -8.46
N GLY A 33 13.90 7.83 -7.18
CA GLY A 33 14.61 7.13 -6.12
C GLY A 33 13.97 5.80 -5.68
N THR A 34 12.68 5.58 -5.96
CA THR A 34 11.95 4.40 -5.46
C THR A 34 11.22 3.60 -6.53
N GLY A 35 11.03 4.14 -7.72
CA GLY A 35 10.20 3.54 -8.76
C GLY A 35 8.72 3.47 -8.42
N THR A 36 8.27 4.21 -7.40
CA THR A 36 6.86 4.24 -6.99
C THR A 36 6.47 5.64 -6.57
N LEU A 37 5.24 6.03 -6.88
CA LEU A 37 4.64 7.22 -6.29
C LEU A 37 3.18 6.94 -5.95
N PHE A 38 2.90 6.95 -4.66
CA PHE A 38 1.58 6.77 -4.08
C PHE A 38 1.01 8.13 -3.62
N PHE A 39 -0.30 8.22 -3.49
CA PHE A 39 -0.98 9.39 -2.93
C PHE A 39 -1.86 8.95 -1.76
N TYR A 40 -2.00 9.80 -0.74
CA TYR A 40 -2.88 9.49 0.39
C TYR A 40 -4.35 9.66 -0.01
N ASP A 41 -5.19 8.69 0.39
CA ASP A 41 -6.65 8.81 0.33
C ASP A 41 -7.13 9.70 1.48
N ARG A 42 -8.36 10.19 1.35
CA ARG A 42 -9.08 10.82 2.45
C ARG A 42 -9.38 9.78 3.52
N PHE A 43 -9.53 10.23 4.75
CA PHE A 43 -9.99 9.36 5.82
C PHE A 43 -11.33 8.70 5.49
N VAL A 44 -11.41 7.40 5.72
CA VAL A 44 -12.65 6.62 5.64
C VAL A 44 -12.84 5.89 6.97
N SER A 45 -14.10 5.62 7.34
CA SER A 45 -14.44 4.85 8.53
C SER A 45 -13.52 3.63 8.74
N ASP A 46 -12.91 3.57 9.93
CA ASP A 46 -11.92 2.58 10.40
C ASP A 46 -12.39 1.12 10.34
N LYS A 47 -13.69 0.87 10.23
CA LYS A 47 -14.27 -0.49 10.19
C LYS A 47 -14.49 -1.00 8.77
N LYS A 48 -14.16 -0.20 7.75
CA LYS A 48 -14.28 -0.59 6.34
C LYS A 48 -12.96 -1.17 5.82
N HIS A 49 -13.07 -1.97 4.76
CA HIS A 49 -11.94 -2.53 3.99
C HIS A 49 -10.82 -3.11 4.86
N LEU A 50 -9.63 -2.48 4.86
CA LEU A 50 -8.44 -2.94 5.59
C LEU A 50 -8.74 -3.11 7.09
N GLY A 51 -9.54 -2.17 7.61
CA GLY A 51 -9.92 -2.09 9.00
C GLY A 51 -11.12 -2.96 9.40
N LYS A 52 -11.67 -3.82 8.52
CA LYS A 52 -12.75 -4.75 8.89
C LYS A 52 -12.34 -5.63 10.08
N HIS A 53 -13.25 -5.78 11.04
CA HIS A 53 -13.03 -6.60 12.23
C HIS A 53 -12.87 -8.09 11.90
N LEU A 54 -12.02 -8.76 12.68
CA LEU A 54 -11.99 -10.21 12.77
C LEU A 54 -12.65 -10.66 14.08
N TYR A 55 -13.83 -11.28 13.98
CA TYR A 55 -14.62 -11.73 15.13
C TYR A 55 -13.82 -12.65 16.08
N ARG A 56 -12.93 -13.49 15.56
CA ARG A 56 -12.13 -14.45 16.36
C ARG A 56 -11.12 -13.80 17.33
N ARG A 57 -10.79 -12.50 17.19
CA ARG A 57 -9.76 -11.83 18.03
C ARG A 57 -10.28 -10.64 18.85
N LYS A 58 -11.58 -10.62 19.19
CA LYS A 58 -12.21 -9.57 20.03
C LYS A 58 -11.87 -8.14 19.57
N GLY A 59 -11.75 -7.90 18.26
CA GLY A 59 -11.48 -6.59 17.68
C GLY A 59 -10.04 -6.06 17.79
N LYS A 60 -9.12 -6.75 18.49
CA LYS A 60 -7.70 -6.36 18.64
C LYS A 60 -6.84 -6.57 17.40
N VAL A 61 -7.39 -7.18 16.36
CA VAL A 61 -6.73 -7.47 15.08
C VAL A 61 -7.74 -7.23 13.97
N ARG A 62 -7.38 -6.42 12.97
CA ARG A 62 -8.19 -6.20 11.77
C ARG A 62 -7.73 -7.13 10.64
N LYS A 63 -8.48 -7.17 9.55
CA LYS A 63 -8.15 -8.02 8.40
C LYS A 63 -6.75 -7.75 7.85
N ILE A 64 -6.31 -6.48 7.77
CA ILE A 64 -4.96 -6.14 7.29
C ILE A 64 -3.85 -6.74 8.16
N HIS A 65 -4.01 -6.69 9.49
CA HIS A 65 -3.05 -7.26 10.44
C HIS A 65 -2.91 -8.77 10.26
N ASP A 66 -4.04 -9.47 10.14
CA ASP A 66 -4.06 -10.92 9.94
C ASP A 66 -3.46 -11.31 8.58
N PHE A 67 -3.86 -10.59 7.52
CA PHE A 67 -3.33 -10.79 6.17
C PHE A 67 -1.80 -10.68 6.14
N MET A 68 -1.26 -9.54 6.58
CA MET A 68 0.19 -9.28 6.58
C MET A 68 0.96 -10.28 7.44
N SER A 69 0.42 -10.64 8.62
CA SER A 69 1.10 -11.57 9.53
C SER A 69 1.19 -13.01 9.01
N ARG A 70 0.25 -13.43 8.17
CA ARG A 70 0.19 -14.80 7.64
C ARG A 70 0.95 -14.98 6.34
N PHE A 71 1.10 -13.90 5.56
CA PHE A 71 1.75 -13.94 4.25
C PHE A 71 3.14 -14.57 4.32
N ASP A 72 3.43 -15.48 3.41
CA ASP A 72 4.73 -16.14 3.28
C ASP A 72 5.54 -15.45 2.17
N VAL A 73 6.57 -14.71 2.58
CA VAL A 73 7.44 -13.95 1.66
C VAL A 73 8.56 -14.79 1.08
N SER A 74 8.81 -16.00 1.62
CA SER A 74 9.95 -16.84 1.24
C SER A 74 10.05 -17.14 -0.28
N PRO A 75 8.96 -17.33 -1.04
CA PRO A 75 9.07 -17.55 -2.49
C PRO A 75 9.63 -16.35 -3.27
N PHE A 76 9.62 -15.16 -2.68
CA PHE A 76 10.01 -13.90 -3.32
C PHE A 76 11.38 -13.39 -2.86
N GLU A 77 11.99 -14.00 -1.83
CA GLU A 77 13.30 -13.63 -1.29
C GLU A 77 14.43 -13.59 -2.34
N PRO A 78 14.49 -14.48 -3.35
CA PRO A 78 15.56 -14.42 -4.36
C PRO A 78 15.49 -13.19 -5.27
N LEU A 79 14.36 -12.48 -5.32
CA LEU A 79 14.17 -11.33 -6.20
C LEU A 79 14.76 -10.05 -5.59
N GLY A 80 15.35 -9.22 -6.44
CA GLY A 80 15.90 -7.91 -6.05
C GLY A 80 14.81 -6.92 -5.61
N TYR A 81 15.21 -5.93 -4.83
CA TYR A 81 14.35 -4.85 -4.35
C TYR A 81 15.23 -3.63 -3.95
N ILE A 82 14.63 -2.46 -3.87
CA ILE A 82 15.29 -1.27 -3.31
C ILE A 82 15.22 -1.37 -1.80
N GLN A 83 16.38 -1.37 -1.13
CA GLN A 83 16.46 -1.45 0.31
C GLN A 83 15.90 -0.20 1.00
N ARG A 84 15.31 -0.40 2.17
CA ARG A 84 14.82 0.66 3.05
C ARG A 84 15.31 0.45 4.48
N PRO A 85 15.38 1.51 5.31
CA PRO A 85 15.63 1.36 6.73
C PRO A 85 14.52 0.52 7.41
N ASN A 86 14.90 -0.22 8.45
CA ASN A 86 13.95 -0.88 9.33
C ASN A 86 13.14 0.16 10.12
N ALA A 87 11.91 -0.18 10.49
CA ALA A 87 11.09 0.66 11.35
C ALA A 87 11.76 0.87 12.72
N ALA A 88 11.71 2.10 13.22
CA ALA A 88 12.09 2.46 14.59
C ALA A 88 10.90 2.28 15.55
N SER A 89 9.68 2.42 15.05
CA SER A 89 8.45 2.23 15.81
C SER A 89 8.24 0.78 16.23
N THR A 90 7.65 0.61 17.41
CA THR A 90 7.22 -0.71 17.89
C THR A 90 5.83 -1.05 17.35
N ASN A 91 5.63 -2.30 16.92
CA ASN A 91 4.31 -2.76 16.51
C ASN A 91 3.38 -2.90 17.73
N LYS A 92 2.36 -2.04 17.80
CA LYS A 92 1.36 -2.03 18.89
C LYS A 92 0.30 -3.13 18.75
N VAL A 93 0.23 -3.79 17.60
CA VAL A 93 -0.75 -4.83 17.29
C VAL A 93 -0.18 -6.20 17.68
N PRO A 94 -0.97 -7.10 18.30
CA PRO A 94 -0.49 -8.43 18.73
C PRO A 94 -0.41 -9.43 17.56
N VAL A 95 0.46 -9.12 16.59
CA VAL A 95 0.81 -9.97 15.44
C VAL A 95 2.32 -9.96 15.24
N LYS A 96 2.86 -11.11 14.78
CA LYS A 96 4.27 -11.25 14.42
C LYS A 96 4.37 -11.28 12.90
N PHE A 97 5.30 -10.50 12.35
CA PHE A 97 5.58 -10.50 10.91
C PHE A 97 6.59 -11.59 10.55
N LYS A 98 6.54 -12.01 9.29
CA LYS A 98 7.57 -12.84 8.63
C LYS A 98 8.49 -12.02 7.71
N PHE A 99 8.38 -10.70 7.78
CA PHE A 99 9.12 -9.69 7.02
C PHE A 99 9.36 -8.48 7.92
N SER A 100 10.18 -7.54 7.48
CA SER A 100 10.52 -6.29 8.17
C SER A 100 9.56 -5.18 7.75
N PRO A 101 8.61 -4.77 8.62
CA PRO A 101 7.67 -3.69 8.29
C PRO A 101 8.40 -2.35 8.16
N SER A 102 7.88 -1.44 7.34
CA SER A 102 8.38 -0.06 7.33
C SER A 102 7.87 0.74 8.53
N GLU A 103 8.56 1.84 8.78
CA GLU A 103 8.05 2.89 9.65
C GLU A 103 6.68 3.41 9.19
N HIS A 104 6.51 3.57 7.87
CA HIS A 104 5.24 4.02 7.30
C HIS A 104 4.10 3.06 7.64
N LEU A 105 4.25 1.74 7.44
CA LEU A 105 3.22 0.76 7.78
C LEU A 105 2.84 0.86 9.27
N LEU A 106 3.83 0.88 10.16
CA LEU A 106 3.59 0.91 11.61
C LEU A 106 2.98 2.22 12.10
N THR A 107 3.16 3.33 11.38
CA THR A 107 2.62 4.66 11.72
C THR A 107 1.38 5.04 10.93
N SER A 108 1.05 4.30 9.86
CA SER A 108 -0.09 4.54 8.97
C SER A 108 -1.43 4.55 9.70
N HIS A 109 -2.39 5.29 9.14
CA HIS A 109 -3.73 5.39 9.73
C HIS A 109 -4.48 4.06 9.64
N SER A 110 -4.34 3.34 8.54
CA SER A 110 -4.96 2.04 8.31
C SER A 110 -4.46 0.94 9.26
N TRP A 111 -3.16 0.94 9.59
CA TRP A 111 -2.59 0.02 10.58
C TRP A 111 -3.03 0.38 12.02
N ASN A 112 -3.14 1.67 12.33
CA ASN A 112 -3.42 2.15 13.68
C ASN A 112 -4.92 2.34 13.98
N TYR A 113 -5.81 1.64 13.26
CA TYR A 113 -7.27 1.67 13.48
C TYR A 113 -7.94 3.03 13.25
N ARG A 114 -7.33 3.90 12.43
CA ARG A 114 -7.78 5.27 12.21
C ARG A 114 -8.46 5.45 10.85
N SER A 115 -8.11 4.62 9.87
CA SER A 115 -8.74 4.64 8.55
C SER A 115 -8.98 3.23 8.00
N GLY A 116 -9.98 3.10 7.12
CA GLY A 116 -10.20 1.87 6.36
C GLY A 116 -9.32 1.74 5.10
N HIS A 117 -8.64 2.83 4.70
CA HIS A 117 -7.79 2.99 3.51
C HIS A 117 -6.59 3.86 3.82
N GLU A 118 -5.53 3.74 3.03
CA GLU A 118 -4.35 4.60 3.11
C GLU A 118 -4.05 5.30 1.78
N VAL A 119 -4.08 4.54 0.68
CA VAL A 119 -3.65 4.98 -0.65
C VAL A 119 -4.85 5.45 -1.44
N ASP A 120 -4.79 6.53 -2.20
CA ASP A 120 -5.87 6.97 -3.08
C ASP A 120 -5.97 6.11 -4.37
N SER A 121 -7.15 6.01 -4.98
CA SER A 121 -7.36 5.16 -6.16
C SER A 121 -7.13 5.87 -7.51
N SER A 122 -7.15 7.19 -7.55
CA SER A 122 -7.08 7.96 -8.80
C SER A 122 -5.81 7.73 -9.58
N LEU A 123 -4.66 7.63 -8.90
CA LEU A 123 -3.36 7.69 -9.55
C LEU A 123 -2.27 6.96 -8.75
N LEU A 124 -1.47 6.17 -9.47
CA LEU A 124 -0.26 5.54 -8.95
C LEU A 124 0.80 5.41 -10.05
N LEU A 125 2.06 5.66 -9.72
CA LEU A 125 3.19 5.40 -10.61
C LEU A 125 3.96 4.16 -10.17
N TRP A 126 4.43 3.37 -11.14
CA TRP A 126 5.16 2.15 -10.87
C TRP A 126 6.23 1.84 -11.92
N ASN A 127 7.45 1.57 -11.45
CA ASN A 127 8.59 1.08 -12.22
C ASN A 127 8.83 -0.40 -11.90
N LYS A 128 8.52 -1.30 -12.84
CA LYS A 128 8.70 -2.75 -12.64
C LYS A 128 10.16 -3.17 -12.52
N LYS A 129 11.08 -2.43 -13.14
CA LYS A 129 12.52 -2.72 -13.13
C LYS A 129 13.14 -2.38 -11.78
N GLN A 130 12.72 -1.29 -11.16
CA GLN A 130 13.12 -0.90 -9.81
C GLN A 130 12.39 -1.69 -8.71
N GLN A 131 11.19 -2.19 -8.99
CA GLN A 131 10.36 -2.95 -8.05
C GLN A 131 10.13 -4.44 -8.46
N PRO A 132 11.16 -5.24 -8.77
CA PRO A 132 10.94 -6.56 -9.36
C PRO A 132 10.30 -7.55 -8.36
N ARG A 133 10.73 -7.55 -7.09
CA ARG A 133 10.12 -8.39 -6.04
C ARG A 133 8.65 -8.04 -5.78
N ALA A 134 8.35 -6.76 -5.59
CA ALA A 134 6.97 -6.31 -5.37
C ALA A 134 6.09 -6.59 -6.60
N THR A 135 6.63 -6.42 -7.82
CA THR A 135 5.94 -6.75 -9.07
C THR A 135 5.63 -8.25 -9.17
N ALA A 136 6.51 -9.13 -8.70
CA ALA A 136 6.25 -10.57 -8.65
C ALA A 136 5.14 -10.92 -7.65
N ILE A 137 5.11 -10.27 -6.48
CA ILE A 137 4.02 -10.41 -5.49
C ILE A 137 2.67 -9.97 -6.08
N LEU A 138 2.65 -8.85 -6.81
CA LEU A 138 1.48 -8.38 -7.55
C LEU A 138 1.02 -9.41 -8.59
N GLY A 139 1.96 -9.95 -9.37
CA GLY A 139 1.68 -10.95 -10.39
C GLY A 139 1.09 -12.23 -9.80
N ALA A 140 1.67 -12.73 -8.71
CA ALA A 140 1.20 -13.94 -8.04
C ALA A 140 -0.19 -13.75 -7.40
N SER A 141 -0.46 -12.56 -6.84
CA SER A 141 -1.78 -12.19 -6.31
C SER A 141 -2.82 -12.08 -7.43
N ALA A 142 -2.47 -11.48 -8.56
CA ALA A 142 -3.37 -11.32 -9.71
C ALA A 142 -3.71 -12.65 -10.39
N ALA A 143 -2.74 -13.58 -10.44
CA ALA A 143 -2.92 -14.91 -11.01
C ALA A 143 -3.72 -15.87 -10.10
N HIS A 144 -4.14 -15.43 -8.91
CA HIS A 144 -4.80 -16.28 -7.91
C HIS A 144 -3.97 -17.53 -7.52
N ASN A 145 -2.64 -17.41 -7.56
CA ASN A 145 -1.70 -18.50 -7.30
C ASN A 145 -1.55 -18.77 -5.78
N ARG A 146 -2.63 -19.17 -5.11
CA ARG A 146 -2.69 -19.47 -3.66
C ARG A 146 -2.30 -18.30 -2.75
N ILE A 147 -2.24 -17.09 -3.30
CA ILE A 147 -2.06 -15.85 -2.56
C ILE A 147 -3.39 -15.12 -2.55
N ASP A 148 -3.92 -14.91 -1.35
CA ASP A 148 -5.13 -14.11 -1.16
C ASP A 148 -4.85 -12.65 -1.57
N ARG A 149 -5.86 -11.97 -2.12
CA ARG A 149 -5.80 -10.51 -2.24
C ARG A 149 -5.89 -9.87 -0.86
N PRO A 150 -5.24 -8.71 -0.63
CA PRO A 150 -5.41 -7.98 0.60
C PRO A 150 -6.88 -7.57 0.79
N PRO A 151 -7.31 -7.34 2.04
CA PRO A 151 -8.69 -7.01 2.39
C PRO A 151 -9.06 -5.57 2.02
N SER A 152 -8.89 -5.20 0.76
CA SER A 152 -9.11 -3.87 0.20
C SER A 152 -10.54 -3.68 -0.32
N TYR A 153 -10.90 -2.43 -0.66
CA TYR A 153 -12.06 -2.13 -1.51
C TYR A 153 -11.81 -2.52 -2.97
N GLY A 154 -10.58 -2.29 -3.45
CA GLY A 154 -10.18 -2.48 -4.84
C GLY A 154 -8.66 -2.65 -4.96
N ASP A 155 -8.12 -2.41 -6.15
CA ASP A 155 -6.74 -2.81 -6.46
C ASP A 155 -5.65 -1.91 -5.84
N LYS A 156 -5.96 -0.67 -5.42
CA LYS A 156 -4.94 0.30 -4.94
C LYS A 156 -4.09 -0.18 -3.76
N GLU A 157 -4.73 -0.73 -2.72
CA GLU A 157 -4.04 -1.19 -1.50
C GLU A 157 -3.16 -2.41 -1.78
N LEU A 158 -3.39 -3.12 -2.89
CA LEU A 158 -2.55 -4.21 -3.33
C LEU A 158 -1.13 -3.74 -3.65
N PHE A 159 -0.96 -2.53 -4.18
CA PHE A 159 0.34 -2.00 -4.57
C PHE A 159 1.21 -1.68 -3.36
N ILE A 160 0.69 -0.92 -2.39
CA ILE A 160 1.42 -0.66 -1.13
C ILE A 160 1.64 -1.94 -0.32
N THR A 161 0.66 -2.84 -0.33
CA THR A 161 0.81 -4.13 0.35
C THR A 161 1.94 -4.94 -0.28
N ALA A 162 2.06 -4.94 -1.60
CA ALA A 162 3.13 -5.65 -2.28
C ALA A 162 4.52 -5.04 -2.01
N THR A 163 4.64 -3.71 -1.91
CA THR A 163 5.92 -3.08 -1.53
C THR A 163 6.29 -3.37 -0.08
N GLU A 164 5.32 -3.37 0.84
CA GLU A 164 5.54 -3.79 2.24
C GLU A 164 6.02 -5.23 2.36
N LEU A 165 5.34 -6.16 1.70
CA LEU A 165 5.69 -7.58 1.70
C LEU A 165 7.02 -7.86 0.98
N ALA A 166 7.38 -7.03 0.00
CA ALA A 166 8.69 -7.10 -0.65
C ALA A 166 9.82 -6.52 0.21
N GLU A 167 9.50 -5.84 1.32
CA GLU A 167 10.41 -5.02 2.11
C GLU A 167 11.09 -3.92 1.27
N ALA A 168 10.43 -3.51 0.18
CA ALA A 168 10.96 -2.55 -0.77
C ALA A 168 10.69 -1.12 -0.33
N GLN A 169 11.66 -0.23 -0.59
CA GLN A 169 11.45 1.20 -0.45
C GLN A 169 10.37 1.67 -1.42
N TYR A 170 9.53 2.60 -0.96
CA TYR A 170 8.52 3.27 -1.77
C TYR A 170 8.30 4.69 -1.28
N ALA A 171 7.58 5.49 -2.07
CA ALA A 171 7.32 6.88 -1.73
C ALA A 171 5.85 7.28 -1.87
N PHE A 172 5.40 8.09 -0.91
CA PHE A 172 4.16 8.85 -1.01
C PHE A 172 4.46 10.29 -1.43
N SER A 173 3.61 10.87 -2.26
CA SER A 173 3.57 12.30 -2.55
C SER A 173 3.45 13.11 -1.24
N ASP A 174 4.07 14.29 -1.19
CA ASP A 174 3.88 15.26 -0.09
C ASP A 174 2.48 15.90 -0.11
N TYR A 175 1.78 15.74 -1.23
CA TYR A 175 0.45 16.27 -1.46
C TYR A 175 -0.55 15.12 -1.60
N GLU A 176 -1.71 15.27 -0.95
CA GLU A 176 -2.88 14.42 -1.19
C GLU A 176 -3.47 14.72 -2.58
N VAL A 177 -4.24 13.79 -3.13
CA VAL A 177 -5.05 14.11 -4.32
C VAL A 177 -6.29 14.92 -3.93
N GLY A 178 -6.70 15.82 -4.83
CA GLY A 178 -7.98 16.51 -4.69
C GLY A 178 -9.16 15.56 -4.91
N GLY A 179 -10.07 15.44 -3.94
CA GLY A 179 -11.23 14.56 -4.04
C GLY A 179 -12.57 15.24 -3.73
N ALA A 180 -13.56 15.07 -4.58
CA ALA A 180 -14.94 15.51 -4.31
C ALA A 180 -15.67 14.50 -3.41
N GLY A 181 -16.39 14.94 -2.36
CA GLY A 181 -17.16 14.04 -1.49
C GLY A 181 -17.30 14.49 -0.03
N ARG A 182 -17.78 13.57 0.82
CA ARG A 182 -17.98 13.85 2.25
C ARG A 182 -16.65 13.86 3.00
N LYS A 183 -16.40 14.92 3.77
CA LYS A 183 -15.21 15.05 4.63
C LYS A 183 -15.39 14.21 5.89
N PHE A 184 -14.59 13.16 6.05
CA PHE A 184 -14.41 12.47 7.33
C PHE A 184 -13.20 13.08 8.04
N ARG A 185 -13.24 13.17 9.38
CA ARG A 185 -12.12 13.61 10.20
C ARG A 185 -11.89 12.57 11.28
N ASP A 186 -10.64 12.19 11.48
CA ASP A 186 -10.20 11.19 12.45
C ASP A 186 -9.77 11.84 13.79
N PHE A 187 -9.95 13.16 13.94
CA PHE A 187 -9.77 13.97 15.18
C PHE A 187 -8.43 13.88 15.93
N GLY A 188 -7.49 13.04 15.47
CA GLY A 188 -6.19 12.84 16.10
C GLY A 188 -6.17 11.66 17.09
N PRO A 189 -4.98 11.21 17.53
CA PRO A 189 -4.88 10.18 18.55
C PRO A 189 -5.58 10.59 19.86
N GLY A 190 -6.49 9.76 20.38
CA GLY A 190 -7.09 9.94 21.71
C GLY A 190 -8.40 10.73 21.78
N LYS A 191 -9.09 10.92 20.66
CA LYS A 191 -10.45 11.49 20.60
C LYS A 191 -11.45 10.50 20.03
#